data_AF-A0A0G4IY52-F1
#
_entry.id   AF-A0A0G4IY52-F1
#
_cell.length_a   1.000
_cell.length_b   1.000
_cell.length_c   1.000
_cell.angle_alpha   90.00
_cell.angle_beta   90.00
_cell.angle_gamma   90.00
#
_symmetry.space_group_name_H-M   'P 1'
#
loop_
_entity.id
_entity.type
_entity.pdbx_description
1 polymer ?
#
loop_
_entity_poly.entity_id
_entity_poly.type
_entity_poly.pdbx_seq_one_letter_code
_entity_poly.pdbx_strand_id
1 'polypeptide(L)'
;MEWVVAAVAFLALRTDVASASVTFWSASNPLIDGATLYAATLTSFVGPQPEDRFVHITGEMVVLSDVDLCNRATIPKDLVAGRLVLASTDAVSAMSCSPETGYLNMYSSGALVLMLPIFGQTPSNSIYWHDGTKGARTRHLPMLCLQIEPSTDLYGALASGTAPVNVTAFPDENVFGPAFASWQYQVFVRAVPGACLIASGVFAVIFLVWHVAIINEDFYAEPGRRRTLRYWLAFIRARLRLAHAILAVEMFSSLLPGVILLVGGYQSTPNVSAPLLGYFTTLFGGWSFVASLASASVWFNKFHDILPGRQPSVISRIICGEYRSISVLLCLVPIILDTSMSVCFALYYYPPMLMIGASTTMFLLQFVVGSHVLLGLTQYYRTAHTIQSSVGGAAGHDASVDHLLRRLSWCALGMSLSMLMYCAGTAVMGISLDYVFTPTGFTLVWALINNGRALDSAFRTAMFRPGRRHPMSTSAGEVHARLVNVLSRFSK
;
A
#
# COMPACT_ATOMS: atom_id res chain seq x y z
N MET A 1 22.27 10.77 -4.77
CA MET A 1 22.12 9.35 -5.19
C MET A 1 22.94 8.44 -4.29
N GLU A 2 24.18 8.80 -3.93
CA GLU A 2 25.03 8.07 -2.97
C GLU A 2 24.44 7.93 -1.55
N TRP A 3 23.71 8.93 -1.06
CA TRP A 3 23.04 8.86 0.26
C TRP A 3 21.90 7.83 0.32
N VAL A 4 21.23 7.56 -0.80
CA VAL A 4 20.16 6.54 -0.88
C VAL A 4 20.79 5.16 -0.87
N VAL A 5 21.90 4.96 -1.59
CA VAL A 5 22.66 3.71 -1.59
C VAL A 5 23.29 3.44 -0.22
N ALA A 6 23.81 4.47 0.46
CA ALA A 6 24.34 4.37 1.82
C ALA A 6 23.26 4.07 2.87
N ALA A 7 22.06 4.67 2.74
CA ALA A 7 20.93 4.36 3.62
C ALA A 7 20.40 2.93 3.42
N VAL A 8 20.36 2.44 2.17
CA VAL A 8 20.02 1.05 1.83
C VAL A 8 21.05 0.06 2.38
N ALA A 9 22.35 0.40 2.31
CA ALA A 9 23.43 -0.43 2.86
C ALA A 9 23.43 -0.48 4.40
N PHE A 10 23.07 0.61 5.07
CA PHE A 10 23.03 0.67 6.54
C PHE A 10 21.81 -0.05 7.15
N LEU A 11 20.74 -0.26 6.37
CA LEU A 11 19.56 -1.03 6.76
C LEU A 11 19.79 -2.56 6.77
N ALA A 12 20.89 -3.04 6.18
CA ALA A 12 21.16 -4.46 5.95
C ALA A 12 21.93 -5.18 7.07
N LEU A 13 21.80 -4.74 8.33
CA LEU A 13 22.37 -5.47 9.46
C LEU A 13 21.48 -6.69 9.80
N ARG A 14 21.95 -7.86 9.37
CA ARG A 14 21.41 -9.19 9.70
C ARG A 14 21.27 -9.35 11.21
N THR A 15 20.10 -9.81 11.65
CA THR A 15 19.92 -10.44 12.95
C THR A 15 19.56 -11.90 12.68
N ASP A 16 20.59 -12.76 12.63
CA ASP A 16 20.40 -14.20 12.53
C ASP A 16 20.21 -14.74 13.96
N VAL A 17 18.96 -14.89 14.40
CA VAL A 17 18.60 -15.65 15.60
C VAL A 17 17.40 -16.52 15.25
N ALA A 18 17.67 -17.70 14.69
CA ALA A 18 16.69 -18.77 14.61
C ALA A 18 17.32 -20.02 15.22
N SER A 19 16.71 -20.50 16.31
CA SER A 19 16.91 -21.89 16.74
C SER A 19 16.06 -22.76 15.84
N ALA A 20 16.48 -23.97 15.51
CA ALA A 20 15.68 -24.84 14.64
C ALA A 20 14.67 -25.62 15.48
N SER A 21 13.36 -25.52 15.20
CA SER A 21 12.30 -25.98 16.11
C SER A 21 11.39 -27.08 15.58
N VAL A 22 11.37 -27.33 14.27
CA VAL A 22 10.77 -28.54 13.70
C VAL A 22 11.89 -29.47 13.27
N THR A 23 11.96 -30.64 13.90
CA THR A 23 12.95 -31.67 13.58
C THR A 23 12.27 -32.95 13.14
N PHE A 24 12.74 -33.52 12.02
CA PHE A 24 12.24 -34.75 11.46
C PHE A 24 13.17 -35.92 11.86
N TRP A 25 12.58 -37.01 12.32
CA TRP A 25 13.27 -38.17 12.88
C TRP A 25 12.76 -39.45 12.25
N SER A 26 13.62 -40.48 12.26
CA SER A 26 13.24 -41.85 11.91
C SER A 26 12.72 -41.96 10.47
N ALA A 27 13.19 -41.09 9.57
CA ALA A 27 12.83 -41.15 8.17
C ALA A 27 13.75 -42.09 7.42
N SER A 28 13.19 -42.92 6.53
CA SER A 28 14.00 -43.76 5.62
C SER A 28 14.76 -42.95 4.57
N ASN A 29 14.32 -41.72 4.33
CA ASN A 29 14.94 -40.80 3.37
C ASN A 29 16.02 -39.96 4.08
N PRO A 30 17.30 -40.01 3.64
CA PRO A 30 18.39 -39.26 4.26
C PRO A 30 18.26 -37.73 4.12
N LEU A 31 17.43 -37.24 3.19
CA LEU A 31 17.11 -35.81 3.10
C LEU A 31 16.19 -35.33 4.22
N ILE A 32 15.39 -36.24 4.80
CA ILE A 32 14.42 -35.95 5.85
C ILE A 32 15.01 -36.25 7.23
N ASP A 33 15.74 -37.35 7.38
CA ASP A 33 16.22 -37.79 8.70
C ASP A 33 17.21 -36.80 9.31
N GLY A 34 16.88 -36.27 10.48
CA GLY A 34 17.65 -35.23 11.16
C GLY A 34 17.52 -33.84 10.54
N ALA A 35 16.67 -33.65 9.53
CA ALA A 35 16.42 -32.33 8.97
C ALA A 35 15.77 -31.44 10.04
N THR A 36 16.19 -30.17 10.07
CA THR A 36 15.67 -29.18 11.01
C THR A 36 15.24 -27.93 10.27
N LEU A 37 14.12 -27.35 10.68
CA LEU A 37 13.55 -26.14 10.08
C LEU A 37 13.22 -25.12 11.16
N TYR A 38 13.42 -23.84 10.81
CA TYR A 38 12.85 -22.72 11.54
C TYR A 38 11.33 -22.73 11.36
N ALA A 39 10.60 -22.60 12.46
CA ALA A 39 9.15 -22.71 12.49
C ALA A 39 8.53 -21.66 13.42
N ALA A 40 8.23 -20.49 12.87
CA ALA A 40 7.53 -19.46 13.60
C ALA A 40 6.03 -19.80 13.72
N THR A 41 5.40 -19.37 14.80
CA THR A 41 3.93 -19.37 14.88
C THR A 41 3.34 -18.55 13.75
N LEU A 42 2.29 -19.03 13.07
CA LEU A 42 1.67 -18.33 11.95
C LEU A 42 1.24 -16.91 12.32
N THR A 43 0.61 -16.75 13.49
CA THR A 43 0.28 -15.45 14.10
C THR A 43 0.49 -15.53 15.62
N SER A 44 0.58 -14.37 16.27
CA SER A 44 0.60 -14.23 17.73
C SER A 44 -0.73 -14.56 18.42
N PHE A 45 -1.77 -14.86 17.64
CA PHE A 45 -3.15 -15.03 18.12
C PHE A 45 -3.65 -16.47 18.07
N VAL A 46 -2.89 -17.35 17.43
CA VAL A 46 -3.34 -18.70 17.12
C VAL A 46 -2.44 -19.71 17.82
N GLY A 47 -3.01 -20.50 18.73
CA GLY A 47 -2.32 -21.53 19.48
C GLY A 47 -1.26 -21.02 20.47
N PRO A 48 -0.48 -21.94 21.05
CA PRO A 48 0.64 -21.61 21.94
C PRO A 48 1.74 -20.84 21.23
N GLN A 49 2.44 -19.98 21.97
CA GLN A 49 3.55 -19.15 21.53
C GLN A 49 4.82 -19.49 22.32
N PRO A 50 6.01 -19.07 21.84
CA PRO A 50 7.29 -19.39 22.49
C PRO A 50 7.33 -19.02 23.98
N GLU A 51 6.71 -17.90 24.36
CA GLU A 51 6.69 -17.40 25.73
C GLU A 51 5.80 -18.20 26.71
N ASP A 52 4.93 -19.09 26.23
CA ASP A 52 3.96 -19.83 27.07
C ASP A 52 4.57 -21.00 27.84
N ARG A 53 5.88 -21.22 27.75
CA ARG A 53 6.58 -22.37 28.37
C ARG A 53 5.95 -23.71 27.97
N PHE A 54 5.66 -23.83 26.68
CA PHE A 54 5.06 -25.02 26.08
C PHE A 54 6.07 -26.18 25.99
N VAL A 55 5.60 -27.42 26.17
CA VAL A 55 6.43 -28.62 26.00
C VAL A 55 6.42 -29.02 24.53
N HIS A 56 7.57 -29.42 23.97
CA HIS A 56 7.65 -29.90 22.60
C HIS A 56 6.63 -31.03 22.33
N ILE A 57 6.00 -31.00 21.15
CA ILE A 57 5.11 -32.07 20.70
C ILE A 57 5.91 -32.99 19.79
N THR A 58 5.95 -34.28 20.13
CA THR A 58 6.51 -35.32 19.27
C THR A 58 5.41 -36.29 18.85
N GLY A 59 5.37 -36.64 17.57
CA GLY A 59 4.44 -37.64 17.06
C GLY A 59 4.62 -37.93 15.58
N GLU A 60 3.78 -38.83 15.07
CA GLU A 60 3.75 -39.18 13.66
C GLU A 60 3.22 -38.01 12.83
N MET A 61 3.92 -37.69 11.74
CA MET A 61 3.50 -36.70 10.77
C MET A 61 2.64 -37.33 9.67
N VAL A 62 1.58 -36.63 9.28
CA VAL A 62 0.79 -36.91 8.08
C VAL A 62 0.80 -35.70 7.15
N VAL A 63 0.80 -35.97 5.85
CA VAL A 63 0.66 -34.94 4.82
C VAL A 63 -0.80 -34.87 4.40
N LEU A 64 -1.38 -33.67 4.44
CA LEU A 64 -2.72 -33.42 3.91
C LEU A 64 -2.61 -32.73 2.56
N SER A 65 -2.88 -33.51 1.52
CA SER A 65 -3.05 -33.03 0.15
C SER A 65 -4.53 -32.93 -0.18
N ASP A 66 -4.89 -32.02 -1.10
CA ASP A 66 -6.24 -31.89 -1.67
C ASP A 66 -7.38 -31.62 -0.66
N VAL A 67 -7.09 -30.86 0.40
CA VAL A 67 -8.09 -30.43 1.40
C VAL A 67 -8.32 -28.93 1.35
N ASP A 68 -9.57 -28.52 1.58
CA ASP A 68 -9.90 -27.12 1.87
C ASP A 68 -9.79 -26.89 3.38
N LEU A 69 -8.72 -26.20 3.81
CA LEU A 69 -8.52 -25.84 5.23
C LEU A 69 -9.64 -24.96 5.78
N CYS A 70 -10.39 -24.28 4.92
CA CYS A 70 -11.52 -23.44 5.28
C CYS A 70 -12.82 -24.23 5.49
N ASN A 71 -12.89 -25.47 5.00
CA ASN A 71 -14.04 -26.34 5.17
C ASN A 71 -13.70 -27.53 6.05
N ARG A 72 -14.19 -27.52 7.29
CA ARG A 72 -14.02 -28.64 8.22
C ARG A 72 -14.43 -29.99 7.63
N ALA A 73 -15.48 -30.04 6.80
CA ALA A 73 -16.01 -31.29 6.27
C ALA A 73 -15.05 -32.00 5.31
N THR A 74 -14.08 -31.29 4.73
CA THR A 74 -13.08 -31.89 3.83
C THR A 74 -11.84 -32.41 4.57
N ILE A 75 -11.73 -32.17 5.88
CA ILE A 75 -10.56 -32.62 6.67
C ILE A 75 -10.84 -34.03 7.23
N PRO A 76 -10.10 -35.07 6.79
CA PRO A 76 -10.32 -36.44 7.24
C PRO A 76 -9.88 -36.62 8.71
N LYS A 77 -10.87 -36.71 9.61
CA LYS A 77 -10.63 -36.79 11.06
C LYS A 77 -9.82 -38.02 11.47
N ASP A 78 -10.05 -39.15 10.80
CA ASP A 78 -9.36 -40.42 10.99
C ASP A 78 -7.86 -40.34 10.67
N LEU A 79 -7.49 -39.55 9.67
CA LEU A 79 -6.09 -39.33 9.28
C LEU A 79 -5.39 -38.33 10.21
N VAL A 80 -6.12 -37.34 10.72
CA VAL A 80 -5.56 -36.17 11.41
C VAL A 80 -5.51 -36.30 12.93
N ALA A 81 -6.47 -37.00 13.52
CA ALA A 81 -6.63 -37.03 14.97
C ALA A 81 -5.38 -37.57 15.69
N GLY A 82 -4.84 -36.78 16.61
CA GLY A 82 -3.65 -37.13 17.41
C GLY A 82 -2.32 -37.05 16.66
N ARG A 83 -2.30 -36.47 15.45
CA ARG A 83 -1.10 -36.43 14.60
C ARG A 83 -0.60 -35.01 14.33
N LEU A 84 0.62 -34.92 13.82
CA LEU A 84 1.23 -33.68 13.35
C LEU A 84 0.93 -33.56 11.85
N VAL A 85 0.33 -32.45 11.44
CA VAL A 85 -0.16 -32.26 10.08
C VAL A 85 0.77 -31.34 9.31
N LEU A 86 1.27 -31.79 8.18
CA LEU A 86 1.86 -30.94 7.15
C LEU A 86 0.80 -30.68 6.07
N ALA A 87 0.30 -29.46 5.97
CA ALA A 87 -0.58 -29.08 4.86
C ALA A 87 0.24 -28.99 3.58
N SER A 88 -0.33 -29.43 2.45
CA SER A 88 0.32 -29.21 1.16
C SER A 88 0.35 -27.71 0.81
N THR A 89 1.33 -27.30 0.01
CA THR A 89 1.45 -25.94 -0.52
C THR A 89 0.21 -25.52 -1.33
N ASP A 90 -0.44 -26.47 -1.98
CA ASP A 90 -1.70 -26.25 -2.71
C ASP A 90 -2.85 -25.96 -1.73
N ALA A 91 -2.94 -26.70 -0.63
CA ALA A 91 -3.93 -26.44 0.42
C ALA A 91 -3.69 -25.08 1.11
N VAL A 92 -2.43 -24.71 1.36
CA VAL A 92 -2.07 -23.40 1.93
C VAL A 92 -2.41 -22.26 0.96
N SER A 93 -2.07 -22.39 -0.31
CA SER A 93 -2.32 -21.34 -1.32
C SER A 93 -3.79 -21.21 -1.71
N ALA A 94 -4.58 -22.27 -1.58
CA ALA A 94 -6.02 -22.27 -1.79
C ALA A 94 -6.83 -21.76 -0.57
N MET A 95 -6.19 -21.56 0.58
CA MET A 95 -6.86 -21.11 1.80
C MET A 95 -7.43 -19.70 1.60
N SER A 96 -8.76 -19.59 1.58
CA SER A 96 -9.53 -18.35 1.34
C SER A 96 -10.30 -17.88 2.59
N CYS A 97 -9.85 -18.31 3.75
CA CYS A 97 -10.39 -17.96 5.05
C CYS A 97 -9.25 -17.46 5.95
N SER A 98 -9.63 -16.99 7.13
CA SER A 98 -8.66 -16.50 8.08
C SER A 98 -7.78 -17.62 8.67
N PRO A 99 -6.55 -17.26 9.08
CA PRO A 99 -5.71 -18.13 9.90
C PRO A 99 -6.43 -18.75 11.11
N GLU A 100 -7.25 -17.96 11.82
CA GLU A 100 -8.02 -18.43 12.98
C GLU A 100 -9.06 -19.50 12.57
N THR A 101 -9.71 -19.34 11.42
CA THR A 101 -10.71 -20.29 10.92
C THR A 101 -10.05 -21.61 10.50
N GLY A 102 -8.97 -21.56 9.71
CA GLY A 102 -8.22 -22.75 9.31
C GLY A 102 -7.69 -23.52 10.53
N TYR A 103 -7.19 -22.78 11.53
CA TYR A 103 -6.77 -23.36 12.80
C TYR A 103 -7.89 -24.06 13.55
N LEU A 104 -9.06 -23.41 13.73
CA LEU A 104 -10.18 -23.99 14.45
C LEU A 104 -10.73 -25.24 13.76
N ASN A 105 -10.78 -25.24 12.42
CA ASN A 105 -11.18 -26.41 11.64
C ASN A 105 -10.25 -27.59 11.92
N MET A 106 -8.93 -27.37 11.82
CA MET A 106 -7.92 -28.40 12.05
C MET A 106 -7.90 -28.89 13.51
N TYR A 107 -8.00 -27.98 14.47
CA TYR A 107 -8.10 -28.30 15.90
C TYR A 107 -9.32 -29.17 16.20
N SER A 108 -10.47 -28.83 15.62
CA SER A 108 -11.72 -29.57 15.81
C SER A 108 -11.72 -30.97 15.17
N SER A 109 -10.76 -31.23 14.28
CA SER A 109 -10.45 -32.55 13.71
C SER A 109 -9.43 -33.34 14.54
N GLY A 110 -8.88 -32.73 15.60
CA GLY A 110 -8.02 -33.40 16.58
C GLY A 110 -6.52 -33.37 16.27
N ALA A 111 -6.06 -32.51 15.35
CA ALA A 111 -4.63 -32.35 15.10
C ALA A 111 -3.89 -31.81 16.34
N LEU A 112 -2.62 -32.21 16.50
CA LEU A 112 -1.75 -31.69 17.57
C LEU A 112 -0.90 -30.51 17.10
N VAL A 113 -0.49 -30.54 15.83
CA VAL A 113 0.30 -29.47 15.18
C VAL A 113 -0.21 -29.31 13.76
N LEU A 114 -0.34 -28.07 13.31
CA LEU A 114 -0.56 -27.71 11.91
C LEU A 114 0.68 -26.97 11.41
N MET A 115 1.40 -27.56 10.46
CA MET A 115 2.54 -26.97 9.77
C MET A 115 2.10 -26.50 8.38
N LEU A 116 2.36 -25.23 8.09
CA LEU A 116 2.00 -24.57 6.84
C LEU A 116 3.29 -24.22 6.08
N PRO A 117 3.65 -24.99 5.04
CA PRO A 117 4.84 -24.70 4.26
C PRO A 117 4.63 -23.48 3.37
N ILE A 118 5.67 -22.66 3.28
CA ILE A 118 5.80 -21.54 2.35
C ILE A 118 7.16 -21.60 1.65
N PHE A 119 7.29 -20.91 0.52
CA PHE A 119 8.53 -20.85 -0.25
C PHE A 119 8.95 -19.42 -0.54
N GLY A 120 10.26 -19.17 -0.48
CA GLY A 120 10.84 -17.87 -0.84
C GLY A 120 10.40 -16.75 0.08
N GLN A 121 10.08 -17.08 1.33
CA GLN A 121 9.59 -16.14 2.32
C GLN A 121 9.96 -16.59 3.72
N THR A 122 10.57 -15.68 4.48
CA THR A 122 10.81 -15.89 5.91
C THR A 122 9.47 -16.07 6.65
N PRO A 123 9.30 -17.14 7.44
CA PRO A 123 8.05 -17.40 8.15
C PRO A 123 7.55 -16.26 9.04
N SER A 124 6.24 -16.03 8.91
CA SER A 124 5.34 -15.21 9.74
C SER A 124 5.58 -13.69 9.75
N ASN A 125 5.70 -13.11 8.55
CA ASN A 125 5.39 -11.68 8.33
C ASN A 125 3.94 -11.29 8.73
N SER A 126 3.10 -12.29 8.98
CA SER A 126 1.69 -12.16 9.36
C SER A 126 1.46 -12.22 10.88
N ILE A 127 2.50 -12.02 11.70
CA ILE A 127 2.47 -12.17 13.17
C ILE A 127 1.27 -11.47 13.85
N TYR A 128 0.85 -10.31 13.36
CA TYR A 128 -0.24 -9.54 13.95
C TYR A 128 -1.58 -9.67 13.21
N TRP A 129 -1.72 -10.63 12.29
CA TRP A 129 -2.99 -10.86 11.60
C TRP A 129 -4.02 -11.49 12.55
N HIS A 130 -5.20 -10.87 12.62
CA HIS A 130 -6.31 -11.37 13.43
C HIS A 130 -7.66 -11.01 12.81
N ASP A 131 -8.70 -11.75 13.16
CA ASP A 131 -10.08 -11.50 12.67
C ASP A 131 -10.83 -10.41 13.44
N GLY A 132 -10.17 -9.82 14.44
CA GLY A 132 -10.75 -8.83 15.35
C GLY A 132 -11.00 -9.41 16.74
N THR A 133 -10.91 -10.73 16.89
CA THR A 133 -10.96 -11.41 18.19
C THR A 133 -9.65 -11.28 18.97
N LYS A 134 -8.55 -10.96 18.27
CA LYS A 134 -7.18 -10.94 18.81
C LYS A 134 -6.85 -12.23 19.56
N GLY A 135 -7.22 -13.37 18.96
CA GLY A 135 -6.92 -14.69 19.51
C GLY A 135 -7.78 -15.10 20.71
N ALA A 136 -8.81 -14.33 21.08
CA ALA A 136 -9.68 -14.69 22.21
C ALA A 136 -10.27 -16.11 22.10
N ARG A 137 -10.43 -16.63 20.88
CA ARG A 137 -10.98 -17.97 20.62
C ARG A 137 -9.92 -19.06 20.47
N THR A 138 -8.67 -18.70 20.16
CA THR A 138 -7.67 -19.63 19.63
C THR A 138 -6.39 -19.68 20.47
N ARG A 139 -6.04 -18.60 21.16
CA ARG A 139 -4.76 -18.47 21.87
C ARG A 139 -4.58 -19.48 23.01
N HIS A 140 -5.68 -19.85 23.66
CA HIS A 140 -5.69 -20.79 24.79
C HIS A 140 -5.77 -22.27 24.36
N LEU A 141 -5.96 -22.54 23.06
CA LEU A 141 -6.06 -23.91 22.55
C LEU A 141 -4.66 -24.52 22.41
N PRO A 142 -4.48 -25.83 22.66
CA PRO A 142 -3.15 -26.44 22.80
C PRO A 142 -2.48 -26.82 21.47
N MET A 143 -3.20 -26.80 20.34
CA MET A 143 -2.63 -27.18 19.05
C MET A 143 -1.65 -26.10 18.57
N LEU A 144 -0.45 -26.50 18.14
CA LEU A 144 0.51 -25.56 17.54
C LEU A 144 0.11 -25.25 16.09
N CYS A 145 0.33 -24.00 15.67
CA CYS A 145 0.13 -23.58 14.28
C CYS A 145 1.39 -22.86 13.79
N LEU A 146 2.18 -23.58 13.00
CA LEU A 146 3.52 -23.19 12.61
C LEU A 146 3.57 -22.92 11.11
N GLN A 147 4.34 -21.91 10.73
CA GLN A 147 4.72 -21.65 9.35
C GLN A 147 6.19 -22.04 9.20
N ILE A 148 6.48 -22.84 8.17
CA ILE A 148 7.82 -23.39 7.90
C ILE A 148 8.25 -23.07 6.47
N GLU A 149 9.55 -22.94 6.25
CA GLU A 149 10.14 -22.72 4.93
C GLU A 149 11.07 -23.89 4.56
N PRO A 150 10.54 -25.03 4.11
CA PRO A 150 11.36 -26.12 3.61
C PRO A 150 11.98 -25.75 2.25
N SER A 151 13.15 -26.31 1.93
CA SER A 151 13.65 -26.29 0.55
C SER A 151 12.71 -27.08 -0.37
N THR A 152 12.74 -26.78 -1.67
CA THR A 152 11.91 -27.48 -2.66
C THR A 152 12.14 -29.00 -2.62
N ASP A 153 13.38 -29.42 -2.46
CA ASP A 153 13.77 -30.84 -2.43
C ASP A 153 13.29 -31.51 -1.14
N LEU A 154 13.43 -30.83 0.00
CA LEU A 154 12.94 -31.34 1.28
C LEU A 154 11.42 -31.44 1.30
N TYR A 155 10.72 -30.42 0.80
CA TYR A 155 9.26 -30.46 0.68
C TYR A 155 8.81 -31.58 -0.25
N GLY A 156 9.44 -31.73 -1.42
CA GLY A 156 9.15 -32.84 -2.34
C GLY A 156 9.32 -34.20 -1.67
N ALA A 157 10.40 -34.38 -0.92
CA ALA A 157 10.65 -35.60 -0.15
C ALA A 157 9.58 -35.83 0.94
N LEU A 158 9.21 -34.80 1.71
CA LEU A 158 8.16 -34.87 2.73
C LEU A 158 6.78 -35.22 2.11
N ALA A 159 6.43 -34.57 1.01
CA ALA A 159 5.14 -34.74 0.34
C ALA A 159 5.00 -36.10 -0.36
N SER A 160 6.11 -36.65 -0.88
CA SER A 160 6.14 -37.97 -1.52
C SER A 160 6.32 -39.15 -0.56
N GLY A 161 6.70 -38.86 0.70
CA GLY A 161 7.07 -39.87 1.68
C GLY A 161 5.93 -40.82 2.00
N THR A 162 6.14 -42.11 1.77
CA THR A 162 5.15 -43.17 2.06
C THR A 162 5.35 -43.81 3.44
N ALA A 163 6.50 -43.56 4.08
CA ALA A 163 6.83 -44.07 5.40
C ALA A 163 6.47 -43.04 6.48
N PRO A 164 5.97 -43.48 7.66
CA PRO A 164 5.68 -42.58 8.77
C PRO A 164 6.97 -41.90 9.24
N VAL A 165 6.94 -40.57 9.32
CA VAL A 165 8.04 -39.75 9.82
C VAL A 165 7.64 -39.22 11.20
N ASN A 166 8.48 -39.43 12.19
CA ASN A 166 8.27 -38.82 13.51
C ASN A 166 8.80 -37.40 13.48
N VAL A 167 7.99 -36.45 13.94
CA VAL A 167 8.36 -35.04 13.98
C VAL A 167 8.29 -34.55 15.41
N THR A 168 9.29 -33.77 15.80
CA THR A 168 9.25 -32.97 17.03
C THR A 168 9.09 -31.52 16.64
N ALA A 169 8.07 -30.86 17.20
CA ALA A 169 7.72 -29.49 16.88
C ALA A 169 7.69 -28.62 18.13
N PHE A 170 8.19 -27.40 17.97
CA PHE A 170 8.19 -26.33 18.96
C PHE A 170 8.00 -24.98 18.22
N PRO A 171 7.35 -23.96 18.81
CA PRO A 171 7.24 -22.64 18.18
C PRO A 171 8.52 -21.81 18.38
N ASP A 172 9.13 -21.33 17.29
CA ASP A 172 10.24 -20.37 17.35
C ASP A 172 9.77 -18.93 17.60
N GLU A 173 10.68 -18.11 18.14
CA GLU A 173 10.53 -16.66 18.14
C GLU A 173 10.39 -16.13 16.72
N ASN A 174 9.41 -15.27 16.53
CA ASN A 174 9.14 -14.68 15.23
C ASN A 174 10.05 -13.47 14.98
N VAL A 175 10.98 -13.60 14.02
CA VAL A 175 11.92 -12.55 13.62
C VAL A 175 11.26 -11.26 13.11
N PHE A 176 10.01 -11.31 12.62
CA PHE A 176 9.27 -10.11 12.24
C PHE A 176 8.81 -9.28 13.44
N GLY A 177 8.66 -9.86 14.63
CA GLY A 177 8.31 -9.12 15.84
C GLY A 177 9.32 -7.99 16.13
N PRO A 178 10.61 -8.30 16.33
CA PRO A 178 11.66 -7.30 16.49
C PRO A 178 11.80 -6.36 15.28
N ALA A 179 11.68 -6.88 14.05
CA ALA A 179 11.80 -6.07 12.85
C ALA A 179 10.68 -5.03 12.72
N PHE A 180 9.44 -5.43 13.02
CA PHE A 180 8.29 -4.54 13.09
C PHE A 180 8.42 -3.53 14.22
N ALA A 181 8.96 -3.92 15.38
CA ALA A 181 9.25 -2.99 16.47
C ALA A 181 10.42 -2.03 16.19
N SER A 182 11.25 -2.32 15.18
CA SER A 182 12.43 -1.52 14.86
C SER A 182 12.08 -0.08 14.49
N TRP A 183 12.96 0.85 14.83
CA TRP A 183 12.75 2.27 14.54
C TRP A 183 12.68 2.52 13.03
N GLN A 184 13.44 1.77 12.23
CA GLN A 184 13.47 1.89 10.78
C GLN A 184 12.10 1.59 10.19
N TYR A 185 11.50 0.49 10.62
CA TYR A 185 10.17 0.11 10.19
C TYR A 185 9.13 1.15 10.65
N GLN A 186 9.13 1.46 11.95
CA GLN A 186 8.15 2.37 12.54
C GLN A 186 8.21 3.78 11.94
N VAL A 187 9.40 4.28 11.59
CA VAL A 187 9.57 5.61 10.98
C VAL A 187 9.25 5.57 9.49
N PHE A 188 9.92 4.70 8.73
CA PHE A 188 9.91 4.79 7.26
C PHE A 188 8.74 4.05 6.62
N VAL A 189 8.22 2.97 7.21
CA VAL A 189 7.07 2.24 6.64
C VAL A 189 5.75 2.78 7.17
N ARG A 190 5.73 3.22 8.43
CA ARG A 190 4.52 3.61 9.16
C ARG A 190 4.37 5.12 9.37
N ALA A 191 5.19 5.72 10.23
CA ALA A 191 4.92 7.05 10.78
C ALA A 191 5.03 8.17 9.74
N VAL A 192 6.14 8.22 8.99
CA VAL A 192 6.36 9.25 7.96
C VAL A 192 5.33 9.16 6.84
N PRO A 193 5.14 8.02 6.15
CA PRO A 193 4.16 7.94 5.08
C PRO A 193 2.72 8.11 5.61
N GLY A 194 2.38 7.55 6.77
CA GLY A 194 1.06 7.72 7.39
C GLY A 194 0.74 9.17 7.72
N ALA A 195 1.66 9.88 8.38
CA ALA A 195 1.49 11.30 8.71
C ALA A 195 1.43 12.18 7.45
N CYS A 196 2.26 11.89 6.44
CA CYS A 196 2.27 12.60 5.17
C CYS A 196 0.95 12.41 4.40
N LEU A 197 0.40 11.20 4.37
CA LEU A 197 -0.92 10.91 3.79
C LEU A 197 -2.06 11.62 4.54
N ILE A 198 -2.06 11.57 5.87
CA ILE A 198 -3.06 12.29 6.70
C ILE A 198 -2.99 13.79 6.42
N ALA A 199 -1.79 14.38 6.47
CA ALA A 199 -1.60 15.80 6.21
C ALA A 199 -2.07 16.17 4.80
N SER A 200 -1.74 15.35 3.79
CA SER A 200 -2.19 15.54 2.41
C SER A 200 -3.72 15.50 2.31
N GLY A 201 -4.38 14.53 2.94
CA GLY A 201 -5.84 14.44 2.98
C GLY A 201 -6.48 15.66 3.66
N VAL A 202 -5.95 16.10 4.80
CA VAL A 202 -6.43 17.30 5.52
C VAL A 202 -6.24 18.57 4.69
N PHE A 203 -5.06 18.77 4.08
CA PHE A 203 -4.83 19.92 3.20
C PHE A 203 -5.70 19.86 1.95
N ALA A 204 -5.98 18.68 1.41
CA ALA A 204 -6.92 18.52 0.31
C ALA A 204 -8.32 19.02 0.69
N VAL A 205 -8.81 18.70 1.89
CA VAL A 205 -10.08 19.24 2.42
C VAL A 205 -10.03 20.77 2.51
N ILE A 206 -9.00 21.31 3.17
CA ILE A 206 -8.86 22.75 3.39
C ILE A 206 -8.82 23.49 2.04
N PHE A 207 -8.01 23.02 1.10
CA PHE A 207 -7.90 23.63 -0.22
C PHE A 207 -9.18 23.50 -1.03
N LEU A 208 -9.90 22.38 -0.94
CA LEU A 208 -11.20 22.21 -1.60
C LEU A 208 -12.22 23.20 -1.04
N VAL A 209 -12.32 23.34 0.29
CA VAL A 209 -13.20 24.32 0.94
C VAL A 209 -12.83 25.74 0.52
N TRP A 210 -11.54 26.08 0.47
CA TRP A 210 -11.10 27.40 0.03
C TRP A 210 -11.42 27.68 -1.45
N HIS A 211 -11.26 26.70 -2.35
CA HIS A 211 -11.69 26.84 -3.75
C HIS A 211 -13.19 27.07 -3.86
N VAL A 212 -14.00 26.33 -3.11
CA VAL A 212 -15.46 26.53 -3.07
C VAL A 212 -15.82 27.89 -2.49
N ALA A 213 -15.12 28.36 -1.47
CA ALA A 213 -15.31 29.69 -0.90
C ALA A 213 -15.03 30.79 -1.94
N ILE A 214 -13.94 30.68 -2.71
CA ILE A 214 -13.62 31.60 -3.80
C ILE A 214 -14.71 31.60 -4.87
N ILE A 215 -15.18 30.42 -5.30
CA ILE A 215 -16.29 30.31 -6.26
C ILE A 215 -17.56 30.97 -5.72
N ASN A 216 -17.83 30.78 -4.44
CA ASN A 216 -19.00 31.36 -3.78
C ASN A 216 -18.90 32.88 -3.66
N GLU A 217 -17.72 33.44 -3.38
CA GLU A 217 -17.47 34.89 -3.42
C GLU A 217 -17.72 35.46 -4.82
N ASP A 218 -17.19 34.78 -5.85
CA ASP A 218 -17.39 35.18 -7.25
C ASP A 218 -18.90 35.14 -7.62
N PHE A 219 -19.67 34.18 -7.09
CA PHE A 219 -21.13 34.13 -7.25
C PHE A 219 -21.84 35.33 -6.62
N TYR A 220 -21.42 35.74 -5.42
CA TYR A 220 -22.03 36.88 -4.71
C TYR A 220 -21.64 38.24 -5.32
N ALA A 221 -20.48 38.31 -5.98
CA ALA A 221 -20.01 39.49 -6.69
C ALA A 221 -20.73 39.73 -8.04
N GLU A 222 -21.44 38.73 -8.60
CA GLU A 222 -22.14 38.85 -9.88
C GLU A 222 -23.47 39.62 -9.72
N PRO A 223 -23.62 40.82 -10.33
CA PRO A 223 -24.81 41.65 -10.15
C PRO A 223 -26.02 41.14 -10.97
N GLY A 224 -27.24 41.38 -10.46
CA GLY A 224 -28.46 41.39 -11.28
C GLY A 224 -29.24 40.09 -11.49
N ARG A 225 -28.90 38.97 -10.82
CA ARG A 225 -29.66 37.70 -10.93
C ARG A 225 -30.33 37.27 -9.62
N ARG A 226 -31.54 36.69 -9.72
CA ARG A 226 -32.24 36.07 -8.58
C ARG A 226 -31.43 34.90 -8.02
N ARG A 227 -31.02 35.01 -6.75
CA ARG A 227 -30.24 34.00 -6.03
C ARG A 227 -31.15 32.82 -5.65
N THR A 228 -31.18 31.79 -6.49
CA THR A 228 -31.90 30.54 -6.22
C THR A 228 -30.90 29.40 -6.03
N LEU A 229 -31.28 28.35 -5.29
CA LEU A 229 -30.43 27.16 -5.11
C LEU A 229 -30.07 26.51 -6.45
N ARG A 230 -31.02 26.45 -7.40
CA ARG A 230 -30.78 25.93 -8.75
C ARG A 230 -29.73 26.75 -9.50
N TYR A 231 -29.80 28.08 -9.41
CA TYR A 231 -28.80 28.96 -10.03
C TYR A 231 -27.42 28.79 -9.37
N TRP A 232 -27.36 28.70 -8.05
CA TRP A 232 -26.12 28.47 -7.31
C TRP A 232 -25.47 27.12 -7.67
N LEU A 233 -26.25 26.03 -7.72
CA LEU A 233 -25.75 24.71 -8.14
C LEU A 233 -25.25 24.72 -9.59
N ALA A 234 -25.99 25.37 -10.50
CA ALA A 234 -25.55 25.52 -11.89
C ALA A 234 -24.26 26.35 -11.99
N PHE A 235 -24.14 27.42 -11.19
CA PHE A 235 -22.95 28.26 -11.13
C PHE A 235 -21.73 27.50 -10.63
N ILE A 236 -21.87 26.77 -9.51
CA ILE A 236 -20.78 25.93 -8.99
C ILE A 236 -20.38 24.88 -10.02
N ARG A 237 -21.35 24.15 -10.59
CA ARG A 237 -21.07 23.12 -11.61
C ARG A 237 -20.30 23.68 -12.81
N ALA A 238 -20.61 24.89 -13.25
CA ALA A 238 -19.89 25.55 -14.35
C ALA A 238 -18.45 25.98 -13.99
N ARG A 239 -18.13 26.09 -12.69
CA ARG A 239 -16.82 26.53 -12.17
C ARG A 239 -15.98 25.37 -11.61
N LEU A 240 -16.56 24.19 -11.41
CA LEU A 240 -15.83 23.00 -11.03
C LEU A 240 -14.86 22.59 -12.13
N ARG A 241 -13.58 22.61 -11.77
CA ARG A 241 -12.44 22.19 -12.60
C ARG A 241 -11.84 20.88 -12.08
N LEU A 242 -10.99 20.27 -12.90
CA LEU A 242 -10.24 19.05 -12.58
C LEU A 242 -9.51 19.10 -11.23
N ALA A 243 -8.99 20.27 -10.85
CA ALA A 243 -8.36 20.49 -9.53
C ALA A 243 -9.27 20.12 -8.34
N HIS A 244 -10.58 20.40 -8.41
CA HIS A 244 -11.51 20.07 -7.34
C HIS A 244 -11.77 18.57 -7.26
N ALA A 245 -11.84 17.90 -8.41
CA ALA A 245 -11.98 16.44 -8.47
C ALA A 245 -10.72 15.76 -7.89
N ILE A 246 -9.53 16.25 -8.24
CA ILE A 246 -8.25 15.75 -7.68
C ILE A 246 -8.24 15.92 -6.17
N LEU A 247 -8.54 17.12 -5.65
CA LEU A 247 -8.59 17.37 -4.20
C LEU A 247 -9.64 16.50 -3.49
N ALA A 248 -10.80 16.28 -4.11
CA ALA A 248 -11.82 15.40 -3.54
C ALA A 248 -11.37 13.93 -3.50
N VAL A 249 -10.71 13.44 -4.56
CA VAL A 249 -10.12 12.10 -4.57
C VAL A 249 -9.05 11.99 -3.50
N GLU A 250 -8.14 12.97 -3.39
CA GLU A 250 -7.05 12.97 -2.42
C GLU A 250 -7.50 13.03 -0.97
N MET A 251 -8.60 13.72 -0.68
CA MET A 251 -9.21 13.71 0.65
C MET A 251 -9.49 12.27 1.11
N PHE A 252 -10.11 11.45 0.27
CA PHE A 252 -10.43 10.06 0.64
C PHE A 252 -9.25 9.11 0.45
N SER A 253 -8.57 9.22 -0.68
CA SER A 253 -7.50 8.30 -1.08
C SER A 253 -6.24 8.44 -0.22
N SER A 254 -6.06 9.57 0.48
CA SER A 254 -4.93 9.78 1.38
C SER A 254 -5.31 9.70 2.85
N LEU A 255 -6.43 10.30 3.27
CA LEU A 255 -6.77 10.35 4.70
C LEU A 255 -7.05 8.95 5.27
N LEU A 256 -7.89 8.16 4.61
CA LEU A 256 -8.27 6.83 5.12
C LEU A 256 -7.08 5.87 5.15
N PRO A 257 -6.31 5.67 4.05
CA PRO A 257 -5.13 4.82 4.11
C PRO A 257 -4.07 5.37 5.07
N GLY A 258 -3.91 6.68 5.20
CA GLY A 258 -2.97 7.29 6.14
C GLY A 258 -3.29 6.96 7.60
N VAL A 259 -4.57 7.01 7.99
CA VAL A 259 -5.03 6.60 9.33
C VAL A 259 -4.83 5.11 9.54
N ILE A 260 -5.23 4.27 8.60
CA ILE A 260 -5.07 2.81 8.72
C ILE A 260 -3.59 2.42 8.77
N LEU A 261 -2.74 3.06 7.96
CA LEU A 261 -1.29 2.86 7.98
C LEU A 261 -0.70 3.28 9.32
N LEU A 262 -1.10 4.42 9.87
CA LEU A 262 -0.60 4.90 11.16
C LEU A 262 -1.09 4.04 12.33
N VAL A 263 -2.34 3.58 12.33
CA VAL A 263 -2.91 2.80 13.44
C VAL A 263 -2.51 1.33 13.34
N GLY A 264 -2.68 0.71 12.17
CA GLY A 264 -2.39 -0.70 11.90
C GLY A 264 -0.92 -0.99 11.62
N GLY A 265 -0.15 0.02 11.19
CA GLY A 265 1.30 -0.09 11.06
C GLY A 265 1.75 -1.00 9.93
N TYR A 266 0.95 -1.21 8.88
CA TYR A 266 1.30 -2.08 7.75
C TYR A 266 1.70 -3.51 8.16
N GLN A 267 0.91 -4.15 9.03
CA GLN A 267 1.20 -5.46 9.66
C GLN A 267 2.07 -5.40 10.92
N SER A 268 2.63 -4.24 11.30
CA SER A 268 3.46 -4.13 12.52
C SER A 268 2.70 -4.00 13.85
N THR A 269 1.37 -3.92 13.83
CA THR A 269 0.59 -3.88 15.08
C THR A 269 -0.70 -4.68 14.99
N PRO A 270 -1.23 -5.13 16.14
CA PRO A 270 -2.51 -5.81 16.22
C PRO A 270 -3.68 -4.86 16.50
N ASN A 271 -3.60 -3.62 16.05
CA ASN A 271 -4.65 -2.63 16.31
C ASN A 271 -5.83 -2.74 15.33
N VAL A 272 -5.58 -3.29 14.15
CA VAL A 272 -6.51 -3.35 13.02
C VAL A 272 -6.64 -4.81 12.59
N SER A 273 -7.87 -5.27 12.32
CA SER A 273 -8.08 -6.64 11.84
C SER A 273 -7.46 -6.84 10.47
N ALA A 274 -7.02 -8.08 10.20
CA ALA A 274 -6.38 -8.44 8.94
C ALA A 274 -7.26 -8.18 7.71
N PRO A 275 -8.59 -8.37 7.71
CA PRO A 275 -9.45 -7.98 6.58
C PRO A 275 -9.40 -6.49 6.28
N LEU A 276 -9.43 -5.66 7.33
CA LEU A 276 -9.38 -4.21 7.19
C LEU A 276 -7.99 -3.76 6.72
N LEU A 277 -6.93 -4.34 7.28
CA LEU A 277 -5.57 -4.10 6.82
C LEU A 277 -5.41 -4.50 5.34
N GLY A 278 -5.88 -5.70 4.97
CA GLY A 278 -5.88 -6.25 3.61
C GLY A 278 -6.54 -5.34 2.59
N TYR A 279 -7.70 -4.78 2.93
CA TYR A 279 -8.41 -3.82 2.08
C TYR A 279 -7.60 -2.53 1.81
N PHE A 280 -6.82 -2.07 2.79
CA PHE A 280 -6.04 -0.84 2.68
C PHE A 280 -4.56 -1.08 2.33
N THR A 281 -4.13 -2.33 2.14
CA THR A 281 -2.73 -2.71 1.86
C THR A 281 -2.17 -1.98 0.63
N THR A 282 -2.97 -1.79 -0.42
CA THR A 282 -2.51 -1.11 -1.64
C THR A 282 -2.52 0.42 -1.52
N LEU A 283 -2.96 0.96 -0.37
CA LEU A 283 -3.10 2.40 -0.09
C LEU A 283 -3.91 3.15 -1.16
N PHE A 284 -4.92 2.48 -1.73
CA PHE A 284 -5.71 2.97 -2.86
C PHE A 284 -4.84 3.47 -4.03
N GLY A 285 -3.81 2.70 -4.38
CA GLY A 285 -2.83 3.04 -5.40
C GLY A 285 -3.47 3.38 -6.76
N GLY A 286 -4.56 2.71 -7.14
CA GLY A 286 -5.27 2.96 -8.39
C GLY A 286 -5.90 4.36 -8.41
N TRP A 287 -6.64 4.73 -7.36
CA TRP A 287 -7.22 6.07 -7.23
C TRP A 287 -6.16 7.16 -7.15
N SER A 288 -5.07 6.90 -6.42
CA SER A 288 -3.91 7.78 -6.36
C SER A 288 -3.35 8.05 -7.75
N PHE A 289 -3.06 6.98 -8.51
CA PHE A 289 -2.51 7.09 -9.85
C PHE A 289 -3.38 7.93 -10.77
N VAL A 290 -4.70 7.75 -10.74
CA VAL A 290 -5.63 8.57 -11.55
C VAL A 290 -5.53 10.05 -11.21
N ALA A 291 -5.49 10.38 -9.92
CA ALA A 291 -5.32 11.77 -9.50
C ALA A 291 -3.93 12.32 -9.88
N SER A 292 -2.89 11.48 -9.98
CA SER A 292 -1.57 11.87 -10.47
C SER A 292 -1.53 12.07 -11.99
N LEU A 293 -2.21 11.21 -12.75
CA LEU A 293 -2.44 11.37 -14.18
C LEU A 293 -3.20 12.68 -14.48
N ALA A 294 -4.27 12.95 -13.74
CA ALA A 294 -5.02 14.18 -13.83
C ALA A 294 -4.18 15.41 -13.46
N SER A 295 -3.30 15.29 -12.46
CA SER A 295 -2.36 16.36 -12.07
C SER A 295 -1.33 16.63 -13.17
N ALA A 296 -0.75 15.58 -13.74
CA ALA A 296 0.16 15.67 -14.88
C ALA A 296 -0.53 16.32 -16.09
N SER A 297 -1.79 16.00 -16.35
CA SER A 297 -2.62 16.61 -17.40
C SER A 297 -2.74 18.13 -17.22
N VAL A 298 -2.99 18.61 -15.99
CA VAL A 298 -3.04 20.05 -15.71
C VAL A 298 -1.69 20.72 -16.00
N TRP A 299 -0.59 20.08 -15.59
CA TRP A 299 0.76 20.59 -15.85
C TRP A 299 1.07 20.66 -17.35
N PHE A 300 0.81 19.59 -18.10
CA PHE A 300 1.07 19.54 -19.55
C PHE A 300 0.24 20.58 -20.32
N ASN A 301 -1.04 20.74 -19.98
CA ASN A 301 -1.87 21.77 -20.61
C ASN A 301 -1.28 23.18 -20.41
N LYS A 302 -0.78 23.48 -19.19
CA LYS A 302 -0.11 24.76 -18.92
C LYS A 302 1.24 24.89 -19.60
N PHE A 303 1.98 23.79 -19.74
CA PHE A 303 3.24 23.76 -20.48
C PHE A 303 3.03 24.07 -21.97
N HIS A 304 1.99 23.50 -22.59
CA HIS A 304 1.64 23.77 -23.98
C HIS A 304 1.18 25.20 -24.22
N ASP A 305 0.46 25.81 -23.28
CA ASP A 305 0.09 27.24 -23.34
C ASP A 305 1.32 28.17 -23.46
N ILE A 306 2.46 27.78 -22.86
CA ILE A 306 3.68 28.61 -22.78
C ILE A 306 4.61 28.40 -23.97
N LEU A 307 4.58 27.22 -24.60
CA LEU A 307 5.41 26.88 -25.75
C LEU A 307 4.56 26.59 -27.00
N PRO A 308 3.80 27.58 -27.50
CA PRO A 308 3.02 27.42 -28.71
C PRO A 308 3.95 27.17 -29.90
N GLY A 309 3.80 26.00 -30.56
CA GLY A 309 4.58 25.63 -31.74
C GLY A 309 5.31 24.30 -31.64
N ARG A 310 5.48 23.73 -30.44
CA ARG A 310 6.01 22.38 -30.28
C ARG A 310 4.87 21.37 -30.28
N GLN A 311 4.91 20.41 -31.21
CA GLN A 311 3.90 19.36 -31.25
C GLN A 311 3.99 18.47 -29.98
N PRO A 312 2.86 18.26 -29.28
CA PRO A 312 2.84 17.37 -28.12
C PRO A 312 3.16 15.93 -28.54
N SER A 313 3.94 15.22 -27.72
CA SER A 313 4.16 13.78 -27.95
C SER A 313 2.85 13.00 -27.81
N VAL A 314 2.74 11.83 -28.43
CA VAL A 314 1.55 10.98 -28.32
C VAL A 314 1.16 10.71 -26.87
N ILE A 315 2.14 10.44 -26.01
CA ILE A 315 1.91 10.22 -24.57
C ILE A 315 1.33 11.48 -23.91
N SER A 316 1.88 12.67 -24.19
CA SER A 316 1.33 13.94 -23.67
C SER A 316 -0.12 14.14 -24.13
N ARG A 317 -0.44 13.85 -25.40
CA ARG A 317 -1.79 13.96 -25.95
C ARG A 317 -2.78 13.01 -25.27
N ILE A 318 -2.33 11.78 -24.99
CA ILE A 318 -3.11 10.79 -24.23
C ILE A 318 -3.35 11.30 -22.79
N ILE A 319 -2.32 11.75 -22.08
CA ILE A 319 -2.44 12.30 -20.72
C ILE A 319 -3.34 13.54 -20.68
N CYS A 320 -3.30 14.37 -21.72
CA CYS A 320 -4.14 15.57 -21.85
C CYS A 320 -5.61 15.25 -22.23
N GLY A 321 -5.95 13.99 -22.52
CA GLY A 321 -7.33 13.60 -22.79
C GLY A 321 -7.76 13.71 -24.25
N GLU A 322 -6.83 13.92 -25.20
CA GLU A 322 -7.19 14.04 -26.63
C GLU A 322 -7.80 12.73 -27.17
N TYR A 323 -7.29 11.59 -26.69
CA TYR A 323 -7.82 10.26 -27.01
C TYR A 323 -8.75 9.79 -25.89
N ARG A 324 -10.03 10.19 -25.96
CA ARG A 324 -11.02 9.97 -24.87
C ARG A 324 -11.09 8.51 -24.39
N SER A 325 -11.20 7.54 -25.31
CA SER A 325 -11.32 6.13 -24.94
C SER A 325 -10.09 5.61 -24.20
N ILE A 326 -8.89 5.95 -24.68
CA ILE A 326 -7.64 5.55 -24.04
C ILE A 326 -7.49 6.22 -22.67
N SER A 327 -7.85 7.50 -22.57
CA SER A 327 -7.78 8.26 -21.32
C SER A 327 -8.75 7.70 -20.27
N VAL A 328 -9.94 7.30 -20.68
CA VAL A 328 -10.92 6.63 -19.81
C VAL A 328 -10.38 5.27 -19.35
N LEU A 329 -9.82 4.47 -20.25
CA LEU A 329 -9.21 3.19 -19.88
C LEU A 329 -8.02 3.35 -18.91
N LEU A 330 -7.16 4.34 -19.15
CA LEU A 330 -6.05 4.68 -18.25
C LEU A 330 -6.52 5.13 -16.86
N CYS A 331 -7.73 5.64 -16.72
CA CYS A 331 -8.32 5.95 -15.42
C CYS A 331 -8.98 4.71 -14.78
N LEU A 332 -9.79 3.98 -15.54
CA LEU A 332 -10.63 2.90 -14.99
C LEU A 332 -9.85 1.64 -14.66
N VAL A 333 -8.92 1.21 -15.52
CA VAL A 333 -8.19 -0.05 -15.35
C VAL A 333 -7.41 -0.08 -14.03
N PRO A 334 -6.62 0.95 -13.66
CA PRO A 334 -5.93 1.00 -12.36
C PRO A 334 -6.88 0.91 -11.17
N ILE A 335 -8.00 1.62 -11.22
CA ILE A 335 -9.00 1.63 -10.15
C ILE A 335 -9.61 0.24 -9.98
N ILE A 336 -10.03 -0.39 -11.08
CA ILE A 336 -10.67 -1.70 -11.04
C ILE A 336 -9.70 -2.75 -10.51
N LEU A 337 -8.46 -2.79 -11.02
CA LEU A 337 -7.45 -3.75 -10.58
C LEU A 337 -7.10 -3.58 -9.10
N ASP A 338 -6.84 -2.35 -8.66
CA ASP A 338 -6.50 -2.00 -7.27
C ASP A 338 -7.66 -2.31 -6.30
N THR A 339 -8.88 -1.96 -6.67
CA THR A 339 -10.07 -2.24 -5.87
C THR A 339 -10.32 -3.75 -5.79
N SER A 340 -10.12 -4.47 -6.89
CA SER A 340 -10.29 -5.94 -6.92
C SER A 340 -9.26 -6.62 -6.02
N MET A 341 -7.98 -6.22 -6.10
CA MET A 341 -6.94 -6.70 -5.17
C MET A 341 -7.30 -6.42 -3.72
N SER A 342 -7.72 -5.19 -3.41
CA SER A 342 -8.11 -4.79 -2.06
C SER A 342 -9.25 -5.64 -1.50
N VAL A 343 -10.28 -5.90 -2.32
CA VAL A 343 -11.40 -6.78 -1.94
C VAL A 343 -10.93 -8.22 -1.75
N CYS A 344 -10.12 -8.76 -2.66
CA CYS A 344 -9.59 -10.12 -2.54
C CYS A 344 -8.76 -10.28 -1.25
N PHE A 345 -7.85 -9.35 -0.95
CA PHE A 345 -7.03 -9.39 0.27
C PHE A 345 -7.88 -9.27 1.54
N ALA A 346 -8.93 -8.44 1.52
CA ALA A 346 -9.88 -8.35 2.63
C ALA A 346 -10.62 -9.67 2.89
N LEU A 347 -10.80 -10.49 1.86
CA LEU A 347 -11.43 -11.80 1.92
C LEU A 347 -10.43 -12.95 2.11
N TYR A 348 -9.17 -12.67 2.44
CA TYR A 348 -8.09 -13.67 2.51
C TYR A 348 -7.86 -14.46 1.21
N TYR A 349 -8.26 -13.90 0.08
CA TYR A 349 -8.09 -14.52 -1.23
C TYR A 349 -6.93 -13.83 -1.97
N TYR A 350 -5.91 -14.59 -2.35
CA TYR A 350 -4.67 -14.07 -2.96
C TYR A 350 -4.44 -14.63 -4.37
N PRO A 351 -5.28 -14.28 -5.36
CA PRO A 351 -5.18 -14.80 -6.71
C PRO A 351 -3.88 -14.34 -7.39
N PRO A 352 -2.92 -15.25 -7.70
CA PRO A 352 -1.59 -14.88 -8.17
C PRO A 352 -1.61 -14.06 -9.46
N MET A 353 -2.49 -14.43 -10.41
CA MET A 353 -2.61 -13.74 -11.70
C MET A 353 -3.10 -12.29 -11.55
N LEU A 354 -4.03 -12.04 -10.63
CA LEU A 354 -4.49 -10.69 -10.35
C LEU A 354 -3.38 -9.88 -9.68
N MET A 355 -2.67 -10.46 -8.71
CA MET A 355 -1.56 -9.78 -8.01
C MET A 355 -0.44 -9.37 -8.98
N ILE A 356 0.01 -10.30 -9.82
CA ILE A 356 1.04 -10.06 -10.83
C ILE A 356 0.53 -9.05 -11.86
N GLY A 357 -0.68 -9.24 -12.39
CA GLY A 357 -1.24 -8.38 -13.43
C GLY A 357 -1.45 -6.94 -12.98
N ALA A 358 -2.03 -6.76 -11.79
CA ALA A 358 -2.27 -5.44 -11.21
C ALA A 358 -0.97 -4.73 -10.81
N SER A 359 -0.04 -5.43 -10.15
CA SER A 359 1.26 -4.86 -9.76
C SER A 359 2.09 -4.44 -10.98
N THR A 360 2.13 -5.29 -12.02
CA THR A 360 2.83 -5.01 -13.28
C THR A 360 2.20 -3.82 -14.00
N THR A 361 0.87 -3.79 -14.08
CA THR A 361 0.14 -2.68 -14.72
C THR A 361 0.42 -1.36 -13.99
N MET A 362 0.30 -1.34 -12.66
CA MET A 362 0.59 -0.15 -11.85
C MET A 362 2.04 0.30 -11.98
N PHE A 363 2.99 -0.63 -11.97
CA PHE A 363 4.41 -0.34 -12.20
C PHE A 363 4.64 0.33 -13.54
N LEU A 364 4.15 -0.27 -14.64
CA LEU A 364 4.35 0.26 -15.99
C LEU A 364 3.72 1.64 -16.15
N LEU A 365 2.50 1.81 -15.64
CA LEU A 365 1.79 3.09 -15.73
C LEU A 365 2.50 4.20 -14.96
N GLN A 366 2.91 3.94 -13.71
CA GLN A 366 3.66 4.92 -12.92
C GLN A 366 5.03 5.21 -13.53
N PHE A 367 5.72 4.19 -14.04
CA PHE A 367 7.03 4.34 -14.66
C PHE A 367 6.95 5.21 -15.92
N VAL A 368 5.99 4.93 -16.81
CA VAL A 368 5.79 5.67 -18.06
C VAL A 368 5.38 7.11 -17.76
N VAL A 369 4.36 7.33 -16.93
CA VAL A 369 3.89 8.69 -16.62
C VAL A 369 4.94 9.49 -15.87
N GLY A 370 5.55 8.91 -14.84
CA GLY A 370 6.60 9.57 -14.05
C GLY A 370 7.80 9.95 -14.89
N SER A 371 8.33 9.02 -15.70
CA SER A 371 9.46 9.30 -16.61
C SER A 371 9.09 10.36 -17.65
N HIS A 372 7.88 10.30 -18.21
CA HIS A 372 7.45 11.24 -19.24
C HIS A 372 7.28 12.67 -18.71
N VAL A 373 6.72 12.83 -17.51
CA VAL A 373 6.64 14.13 -16.82
C VAL A 373 8.04 14.67 -16.52
N LEU A 374 8.95 13.82 -16.04
CA LEU A 374 10.32 14.22 -15.74
C LEU A 374 11.07 14.71 -17.00
N LEU A 375 10.94 13.98 -18.12
CA LEU A 375 11.48 14.39 -19.41
C LEU A 375 10.87 15.73 -19.86
N GLY A 376 9.56 15.91 -19.72
CA GLY A 376 8.89 17.18 -20.00
C GLY A 376 9.44 18.34 -19.16
N LEU A 377 9.66 18.13 -17.86
CA LEU A 377 10.21 19.13 -16.95
C LEU A 377 11.65 19.52 -17.33
N THR A 378 12.50 18.55 -17.67
CA THR A 378 13.87 18.85 -18.11
C THR A 378 13.89 19.69 -19.38
N GLN A 379 12.98 19.41 -20.32
CA GLN A 379 12.81 20.24 -21.52
C GLN A 379 12.30 21.64 -21.17
N TYR A 380 11.31 21.75 -20.29
CA TYR A 380 10.80 23.03 -19.80
C TYR A 380 11.92 23.88 -19.20
N TYR A 381 12.71 23.34 -18.26
CA TYR A 381 13.78 24.10 -17.62
C TYR A 381 14.87 24.53 -18.61
N ARG A 382 15.23 23.67 -19.58
CA ARG A 382 16.17 24.04 -20.65
C ARG A 382 15.63 25.18 -21.50
N THR A 383 14.39 25.08 -21.97
CA THR A 383 13.77 26.13 -22.81
C THR A 383 13.53 27.42 -22.04
N ALA A 384 13.07 27.35 -20.80
CA ALA A 384 12.89 28.52 -19.93
C ALA A 384 14.22 29.23 -19.68
N HIS A 385 15.30 28.50 -19.42
CA HIS A 385 16.64 29.08 -19.29
C HIS A 385 17.07 29.79 -20.58
N THR A 386 16.87 29.17 -21.75
CA THR A 386 17.19 29.79 -23.04
C THR A 386 16.40 31.08 -23.29
N ILE A 387 15.10 31.09 -22.98
CA ILE A 387 14.25 32.27 -23.16
C ILE A 387 14.65 33.36 -22.16
N GLN A 388 14.87 33.03 -20.89
CA GLN A 388 15.32 33.99 -19.88
C GLN A 388 16.68 34.60 -20.22
N SER A 389 17.62 33.82 -20.76
CA SER A 389 18.91 34.35 -21.23
C SER A 389 18.77 35.25 -22.46
N SER A 390 17.76 35.04 -23.30
CA SER A 390 17.55 35.80 -24.55
C SER A 390 16.64 37.03 -24.39
N VAL A 391 15.79 37.07 -23.37
CA VAL A 391 14.72 38.08 -23.19
C VAL A 391 14.97 38.97 -21.95
N GLY A 392 16.19 38.96 -21.40
CA GLY A 392 16.58 39.61 -20.13
C GLY A 392 16.37 41.13 -19.97
N GLY A 393 15.52 41.79 -20.77
CA GLY A 393 15.14 43.19 -20.61
C GLY A 393 13.77 43.61 -21.15
N ALA A 394 12.91 42.71 -21.65
CA ALA A 394 11.66 43.11 -22.29
C ALA A 394 10.41 42.83 -21.41
N ALA A 395 9.88 43.92 -20.82
CA ALA A 395 8.51 44.21 -20.37
C ALA A 395 7.60 43.11 -19.76
N GLY A 396 7.14 43.36 -18.52
CA GLY A 396 5.83 42.91 -18.04
C GLY A 396 5.74 41.49 -17.45
N HIS A 397 6.71 41.06 -16.62
CA HIS A 397 6.58 39.81 -15.86
C HIS A 397 5.50 39.93 -14.78
N ASP A 398 4.40 39.18 -14.95
CA ASP A 398 3.42 38.98 -13.88
C ASP A 398 3.98 37.97 -12.88
N ALA A 399 4.55 38.48 -11.78
CA ALA A 399 5.15 37.69 -10.72
C ALA A 399 4.20 36.63 -10.13
N SER A 400 2.88 36.82 -10.24
CA SER A 400 1.89 35.85 -9.78
C SER A 400 1.82 34.61 -10.67
N VAL A 401 1.96 34.79 -11.99
CA VAL A 401 2.00 33.71 -12.98
C VAL A 401 3.30 32.93 -12.85
N ASP A 402 4.43 33.61 -12.67
CA ASP A 402 5.73 32.95 -12.46
C ASP A 402 5.76 32.12 -11.18
N HIS A 403 5.19 32.64 -10.09
CA HIS A 403 5.08 31.91 -8.84
C HIS A 403 4.20 30.66 -9.00
N LEU A 404 3.09 30.76 -9.73
CA LEU A 404 2.22 29.62 -10.02
C LEU A 404 2.98 28.56 -10.84
N LEU A 405 3.63 28.95 -11.93
CA LEU A 405 4.36 28.03 -12.81
C LEU A 405 5.52 27.35 -12.08
N ARG A 406 6.29 28.11 -11.29
CA ARG A 406 7.33 27.55 -10.44
C ARG A 406 6.76 26.50 -9.50
N ARG A 407 5.64 26.79 -8.82
CA ARG A 407 4.99 25.83 -7.93
C ARG A 407 4.53 24.57 -8.68
N LEU A 408 3.85 24.73 -9.82
CA LEU A 408 3.37 23.61 -10.62
C LEU A 408 4.54 22.71 -11.08
N SER A 409 5.65 23.30 -11.54
CA SER A 409 6.83 22.56 -12.00
C SER A 409 7.59 21.88 -10.85
N TRP A 410 7.70 22.52 -9.68
CA TRP A 410 8.27 21.88 -8.48
C TRP A 410 7.41 20.71 -7.98
N CYS A 411 6.09 20.88 -7.97
CA CYS A 411 5.18 19.79 -7.58
C CYS A 411 5.21 18.67 -8.62
N ALA A 412 5.23 18.98 -9.92
CA ALA A 412 5.37 17.97 -10.98
C ALA A 412 6.68 17.18 -10.88
N LEU A 413 7.79 17.85 -10.55
CA LEU A 413 9.06 17.17 -10.28
C LEU A 413 8.92 16.23 -9.10
N GLY A 414 8.39 16.72 -7.98
CA GLY A 414 8.14 15.92 -6.78
C GLY A 414 7.30 14.67 -7.07
N MET A 415 6.15 14.84 -7.74
CA MET A 415 5.27 13.75 -8.17
C MET A 415 6.00 12.71 -9.03
N SER A 416 6.78 13.16 -10.03
CA SER A 416 7.50 12.25 -10.92
C SER A 416 8.55 11.43 -10.17
N LEU A 417 9.31 12.06 -9.27
CA LEU A 417 10.31 11.37 -8.46
C LEU A 417 9.67 10.40 -7.47
N SER A 418 8.52 10.75 -6.89
CA SER A 418 7.80 9.87 -5.97
C SER A 418 7.19 8.66 -6.68
N MET A 419 6.70 8.80 -7.91
CA MET A 419 6.30 7.66 -8.76
C MET A 419 7.49 6.74 -9.05
N LEU A 420 8.66 7.29 -9.40
CA LEU A 420 9.85 6.49 -9.64
C LEU A 420 10.34 5.78 -8.38
N MET A 421 10.18 6.40 -7.21
CA MET A 421 10.49 5.77 -5.92
C MET A 421 9.55 4.59 -5.63
N TYR A 422 8.25 4.73 -5.91
CA TYR A 422 7.30 3.63 -5.86
C TYR A 422 7.73 2.50 -6.82
N CYS A 423 8.03 2.84 -8.07
CA CYS A 423 8.49 1.90 -9.09
C CYS A 423 9.76 1.15 -8.65
N ALA A 424 10.70 1.81 -7.99
CA ALA A 424 11.91 1.18 -7.47
C ALA A 424 11.58 0.08 -6.44
N GLY A 425 10.67 0.34 -5.51
CA GLY A 425 10.22 -0.68 -4.55
C GLY A 425 9.56 -1.88 -5.23
N THR A 426 8.66 -1.65 -6.18
CA THR A 426 8.02 -2.74 -6.95
C THR A 426 8.99 -3.47 -7.89
N ALA A 427 10.04 -2.80 -8.39
CA ALA A 427 11.05 -3.45 -9.21
C ALA A 427 11.87 -4.45 -8.39
N VAL A 428 12.21 -4.12 -7.14
CA VAL A 428 12.86 -5.05 -6.21
C VAL A 428 11.99 -6.30 -5.99
N MET A 429 10.66 -6.13 -5.86
CA MET A 429 9.72 -7.27 -5.79
C MET A 429 9.82 -8.18 -7.02
N GLY A 430 9.94 -7.61 -8.22
CA GLY A 430 10.05 -8.39 -9.45
C GLY A 430 11.42 -9.06 -9.63
N ILE A 431 12.49 -8.51 -9.04
CA ILE A 431 13.87 -9.02 -9.21
C ILE A 431 14.19 -10.13 -8.20
N SER A 432 13.78 -9.99 -6.94
CA SER A 432 14.10 -10.95 -5.88
C SER A 432 12.99 -11.02 -4.83
N LEU A 433 12.09 -12.00 -5.00
CA LEU A 433 11.03 -12.27 -4.04
C LEU A 433 11.60 -12.72 -2.69
N ASP A 434 12.61 -13.60 -2.69
CA ASP A 434 13.26 -14.09 -1.46
C ASP A 434 13.77 -12.95 -0.59
N TYR A 435 14.40 -11.93 -1.19
CA TYR A 435 14.88 -10.77 -0.45
C TYR A 435 13.72 -9.94 0.12
N VAL A 436 12.67 -9.69 -0.68
CA VAL A 436 11.49 -8.89 -0.28
C VAL A 436 10.84 -9.44 0.97
N PHE A 437 10.86 -10.76 1.14
CA PHE A 437 10.24 -11.43 2.27
C PHE A 437 11.20 -11.70 3.44
N THR A 438 12.40 -11.13 3.42
CA THR A 438 13.22 -10.98 4.63
C THR A 438 12.82 -9.74 5.43
N PRO A 439 13.06 -9.67 6.75
CA PRO A 439 12.75 -8.49 7.54
C PRO A 439 13.32 -7.17 6.99
N THR A 440 14.57 -7.21 6.52
CA THR A 440 15.25 -6.06 5.92
C THR A 440 14.64 -5.68 4.57
N GLY A 441 14.51 -6.65 3.65
CA GLY A 441 13.99 -6.38 2.32
C GLY A 441 12.54 -5.93 2.35
N PHE A 442 11.73 -6.52 3.22
CA PHE A 442 10.34 -6.11 3.46
C PHE A 442 10.27 -4.65 3.90
N THR A 443 11.07 -4.27 4.90
CA THR A 443 11.14 -2.89 5.39
C THR A 443 11.53 -1.91 4.29
N LEU A 444 12.57 -2.23 3.51
CA LEU A 444 13.06 -1.37 2.44
C LEU A 444 12.03 -1.18 1.32
N VAL A 445 11.48 -2.29 0.82
CA VAL A 445 10.53 -2.29 -0.29
C VAL A 445 9.28 -1.50 0.07
N TRP A 446 8.69 -1.76 1.24
CA TRP A 446 7.50 -1.06 1.67
C TRP A 446 7.77 0.39 2.09
N ALA A 447 8.97 0.71 2.57
CA ALA A 447 9.37 2.11 2.78
C ALA A 447 9.39 2.88 1.44
N LEU A 448 9.98 2.32 0.38
CA LEU A 448 10.00 2.97 -0.93
C LEU A 448 8.59 3.16 -1.50
N ILE A 449 7.76 2.12 -1.44
CA ILE A 449 6.37 2.13 -1.94
C ILE A 449 5.52 3.13 -1.14
N ASN A 450 5.50 3.04 0.19
CA ASN A 450 4.64 3.85 1.04
C ASN A 450 5.06 5.33 1.02
N ASN A 451 6.36 5.63 1.06
CA ASN A 451 6.81 7.02 0.92
C ASN A 451 6.60 7.55 -0.50
N GLY A 452 6.74 6.72 -1.54
CA GLY A 452 6.48 7.13 -2.93
C GLY A 452 5.02 7.53 -3.08
N ARG A 453 4.12 6.68 -2.58
CA ARG A 453 2.68 6.94 -2.51
C ARG A 453 2.35 8.20 -1.70
N ALA A 454 2.96 8.39 -0.53
CA ALA A 454 2.67 9.51 0.36
C ALA A 454 3.16 10.86 -0.20
N LEU A 455 4.41 10.90 -0.69
CA LEU A 455 4.99 12.11 -1.29
C LEU A 455 4.24 12.52 -2.55
N ASP A 456 3.82 11.56 -3.38
CA ASP A 456 3.00 11.85 -4.57
C ASP A 456 1.71 12.59 -4.18
N SER A 457 1.01 12.15 -3.13
CA SER A 457 -0.15 12.88 -2.58
C SER A 457 0.17 14.26 -2.06
N ALA A 458 1.29 14.43 -1.35
CA ALA A 458 1.69 15.72 -0.83
C ALA A 458 1.94 16.74 -1.94
N PHE A 459 2.65 16.33 -2.99
CA PHE A 459 2.94 17.19 -4.14
C PHE A 459 1.68 17.52 -4.95
N ARG A 460 0.77 16.56 -5.15
CA ARG A 460 -0.53 16.80 -5.81
C ARG A 460 -1.38 17.79 -5.04
N THR A 461 -1.49 17.60 -3.74
CA THR A 461 -2.24 18.50 -2.87
C THR A 461 -1.63 19.92 -2.89
N ALA A 462 -0.31 20.02 -2.79
CA ALA A 462 0.41 21.30 -2.85
C ALA A 462 0.27 22.01 -4.22
N MET A 463 0.22 21.25 -5.32
CA MET A 463 0.03 21.77 -6.68
C MET A 463 -1.25 22.61 -6.78
N PHE A 464 -2.33 22.14 -6.15
CA PHE A 464 -3.66 22.74 -6.20
C PHE A 464 -3.99 23.66 -5.03
N ARG A 465 -2.98 24.05 -4.24
CA ARG A 465 -3.14 25.11 -3.24
C ARG A 465 -3.73 26.37 -3.90
N PRO A 466 -4.85 26.93 -3.42
CA PRO A 466 -5.42 28.14 -4.00
C PRO A 466 -4.43 29.31 -3.86
N GLY A 467 -4.45 30.22 -4.83
CA GLY A 467 -3.64 31.44 -4.77
C GLY A 467 -4.10 32.35 -3.63
N ARG A 468 -3.16 33.01 -2.96
CA ARG A 468 -3.51 34.14 -2.09
C ARG A 468 -3.97 35.27 -3.00
N ARG A 469 -5.29 35.51 -3.11
CA ARG A 469 -5.75 36.84 -3.53
C ARG A 469 -5.18 37.80 -2.49
N HIS A 470 -4.49 38.85 -2.91
CA HIS A 470 -4.17 39.94 -2.00
C HIS A 470 -5.49 40.32 -1.32
N PRO A 471 -5.58 40.31 0.02
CA PRO A 471 -6.76 40.83 0.67
C PRO A 471 -6.88 42.27 0.20
N MET A 472 -7.93 42.60 -0.56
CA MET A 472 -8.49 43.94 -0.46
C MET A 472 -8.78 44.10 1.03
N SER A 473 -7.99 44.94 1.69
CA SER A 473 -7.94 45.21 3.12
C SER A 473 -9.24 44.89 3.85
N THR A 474 -9.36 43.67 4.33
CA THR A 474 -10.41 43.28 5.27
C THR A 474 -9.71 42.49 6.36
N SER A 475 -9.70 43.09 7.54
CA SER A 475 -8.89 42.69 8.69
C SER A 475 -9.10 41.21 9.03
N ALA A 476 -8.07 40.54 9.56
CA ALA A 476 -8.09 39.12 9.91
C ALA A 476 -9.26 38.69 10.81
N GLY A 477 -9.90 39.63 11.54
CA GLY A 477 -11.11 39.37 12.32
C GLY A 477 -12.34 39.05 11.47
N GLU A 478 -12.42 39.55 10.24
CA GLU A 478 -13.59 39.36 9.36
C GLU A 478 -13.63 37.97 8.71
N VAL A 479 -12.46 37.39 8.42
CA VAL A 479 -12.36 36.04 7.84
C VAL A 479 -12.74 34.97 8.86
N HIS A 480 -12.32 35.13 10.13
CA HIS A 480 -12.71 34.22 11.21
C HIS A 480 -14.20 34.34 11.53
N ALA A 481 -14.74 35.56 11.59
CA ALA A 481 -16.18 35.78 11.78
C ALA A 481 -17.02 35.21 10.63
N ARG A 482 -16.57 35.29 9.38
CA ARG A 482 -17.27 34.70 8.22
C ARG A 482 -17.25 33.18 8.21
N LEU A 483 -16.13 32.55 8.57
CA LEU A 483 -16.04 31.08 8.70
C LEU A 483 -16.97 30.55 9.80
N VAL A 484 -17.02 31.21 10.96
CA VAL A 484 -17.93 30.87 12.05
C VAL A 484 -19.39 31.06 11.63
N ASN A 485 -19.71 32.13 10.92
CA ASN A 485 -21.09 32.44 10.50
C ASN A 485 -21.59 31.48 9.39
N VAL A 486 -20.71 31.02 8.50
CA VAL A 486 -21.03 29.97 7.52
C VAL A 486 -21.26 28.64 8.24
N LEU A 487 -20.40 28.24 9.18
CA LEU A 487 -20.54 26.99 9.92
C LEU A 487 -21.79 26.99 10.83
N SER A 488 -22.14 28.12 11.46
CA SER A 488 -23.35 28.23 12.29
C SER A 488 -24.66 28.15 11.51
N ARG A 489 -24.64 28.37 10.19
CA ARG A 489 -25.81 28.20 9.32
C ARG A 489 -26.05 26.76 8.89
N PHE A 490 -25.07 25.88 9.07
CA PHE A 490 -25.22 24.44 8.84
C PHE A 490 -25.55 23.65 10.11
N SER A 491 -25.52 24.29 11.29
CA SER A 491 -25.92 23.67 12.57
C SER A 491 -27.34 24.03 13.02
N LYS A 492 -28.16 24.60 12.14
CA LYS A 492 -29.61 24.75 12.25
C LYS A 492 -30.24 24.02 11.09
#